data_AF-A0A8X8YB25-F1
#
_entry.id   AF-A0A8X8YB25-F1
#
_cell.length_a   1.000
_cell.length_b   1.000
_cell.length_c   1.000
_cell.angle_alpha   90.00
_cell.angle_beta   90.00
_cell.angle_gamma   90.00
#
_symmetry.space_group_name_H-M   'P 1'
#
loop_
_entity.id
_entity.type
_entity.pdbx_description
1 polymer ?
#
loop_
_entity_poly.entity_id
_entity_poly.type
_entity_poly.pdbx_seq_one_letter_code
_entity_poly.pdbx_strand_id
1 'polypeptide(L)'
;MSLILLVSVNKDSLPIYCRDSVQDAKELTKSSWNLIKTKKPILSHTISSPLNKVRATFTLTTKQINKLKNSSPGPISTFVAVSAHLWTCLAASSGEAVPDDEPELFGSPVDCRGRLDPPLPENYFGNCLIFFMASSTHGVIKGRGGFAAAVAAISAAIRETVGNERGVLDGFEHHLKDLSEYEGKRVVLIAGSTRLDPCAADYGWGRAIKYECVHTDYDGAVNLCKGRDGGVEIAIFHQHSTTKERNLTLRKGQGPQRGARHANLCPYQPEQNPLHLINSNASSVEKSSTFDLVKFLAEASTAEFIINNSALMFN
;
A
#
# COMPACT_ATOMS: atom_id res chain seq x y z
N MET A 1 3.79 3.44 -17.10
CA MET A 1 4.04 4.25 -15.89
C MET A 1 4.52 3.26 -14.84
N SER A 2 5.84 3.16 -14.62
CA SER A 2 6.42 2.16 -13.73
C SER A 2 6.11 2.48 -12.28
N LEU A 3 6.00 1.43 -11.45
CA LEU A 3 5.91 1.51 -10.00
C LEU A 3 7.21 2.15 -9.48
N ILE A 4 7.23 3.48 -9.37
CA ILE A 4 8.30 4.16 -8.66
C ILE A 4 7.95 3.99 -7.18
N LEU A 5 8.40 2.87 -6.59
CA LEU A 5 8.65 2.88 -5.15
C LEU A 5 9.75 3.91 -4.93
N LEU A 6 9.34 5.11 -4.55
CA LEU A 6 10.25 6.14 -4.08
C LEU A 6 10.96 5.54 -2.88
N VAL A 7 12.19 5.11 -3.02
CA VAL A 7 13.06 4.82 -1.89
C VAL A 7 13.74 6.15 -1.54
N SER A 8 13.88 6.44 -0.24
CA SER A 8 14.51 7.68 0.22
C SER A 8 15.96 7.70 -0.25
N VAL A 9 16.27 8.49 -1.27
CA VAL A 9 17.65 8.69 -1.74
C VAL A 9 18.26 9.87 -0.98
N ASN A 10 19.43 9.63 -0.38
CA ASN A 10 20.25 10.69 0.21
C ASN A 10 20.65 11.70 -0.89
N LYS A 11 20.45 13.01 -0.63
CA LYS A 11 20.73 14.08 -1.59
C LYS A 11 22.21 14.21 -1.96
N ASP A 12 23.11 13.67 -1.14
CA ASP A 12 24.56 13.91 -1.25
C ASP A 12 25.34 12.80 -1.95
N SER A 13 24.66 11.77 -2.47
CA SER A 13 25.32 10.60 -3.07
C SER A 13 24.75 10.24 -4.44
N LEU A 14 25.62 10.05 -5.43
CA LEU A 14 25.24 9.57 -6.76
C LEU A 14 24.64 8.15 -6.68
N PRO A 15 23.66 7.80 -7.53
CA PRO A 15 23.09 6.46 -7.56
C PRO A 15 24.13 5.38 -7.91
N ILE A 16 24.07 4.25 -7.22
CA ILE A 16 24.91 3.07 -7.51
C ILE A 16 24.11 2.07 -8.36
N TYR A 17 24.66 1.74 -9.52
CA TYR A 17 24.05 0.83 -10.51
C TYR A 17 24.62 -0.59 -10.49
N CYS A 18 25.50 -0.93 -9.53
CA CYS A 18 26.17 -2.23 -9.48
C CYS A 18 25.16 -3.36 -9.20
N ARG A 19 24.59 -3.94 -10.26
CA ARG A 19 23.55 -4.99 -10.17
C ARG A 19 24.11 -6.30 -9.63
N ASP A 20 25.39 -6.58 -9.88
CA ASP A 20 26.08 -7.78 -9.39
C ASP A 20 26.29 -7.77 -7.86
N SER A 21 25.98 -6.64 -7.19
CA SER A 21 26.01 -6.55 -5.73
C SER A 21 24.93 -7.40 -5.05
N VAL A 22 23.87 -7.78 -5.77
CA VAL A 22 22.83 -8.69 -5.26
C VAL A 22 23.12 -10.09 -5.76
N GLN A 23 23.68 -10.94 -4.90
CA GLN A 23 23.90 -12.34 -5.26
C GLN A 23 22.56 -13.07 -5.36
N ASP A 24 22.20 -13.51 -6.57
CA ASP A 24 21.02 -14.35 -6.80
C ASP A 24 21.31 -15.82 -6.48
N ALA A 25 21.71 -16.09 -5.24
CA ALA A 25 22.18 -17.40 -4.80
C ALA A 25 21.11 -18.51 -4.91
N LYS A 26 19.83 -18.15 -5.09
CA LYS A 26 18.69 -19.06 -5.14
C LYS A 26 17.88 -19.01 -6.46
N GLU A 27 18.43 -18.40 -7.51
CA GLU A 27 17.71 -18.17 -8.77
C GLU A 27 16.32 -17.49 -8.59
N LEU A 28 16.19 -16.58 -7.61
CA LEU A 28 14.97 -15.83 -7.31
C LEU A 28 14.57 -14.94 -8.49
N THR A 29 15.54 -14.39 -9.22
CA THR A 29 15.29 -13.59 -10.43
C THR A 29 14.59 -14.46 -11.47
N LYS A 30 15.14 -15.65 -11.75
CA LYS A 30 14.58 -16.61 -12.70
C LYS A 30 13.19 -17.08 -12.27
N SER A 31 13.00 -17.36 -10.98
CA SER A 31 11.70 -17.76 -10.41
C SER A 31 10.65 -16.67 -10.57
N SER A 32 10.99 -15.41 -10.29
CA SER A 32 10.14 -14.24 -10.49
C SER A 32 9.77 -14.06 -11.97
N TRP A 33 10.75 -14.16 -12.87
CA TRP A 33 10.51 -14.09 -14.31
C TRP A 33 9.62 -15.22 -14.83
N ASN A 34 9.82 -16.44 -14.34
CA ASN A 34 8.97 -17.57 -14.71
C ASN A 34 7.53 -17.34 -14.27
N LEU A 35 7.31 -16.82 -13.05
CA LEU A 35 5.99 -16.45 -12.58
C LEU A 35 5.33 -15.40 -13.50
N ILE A 36 6.03 -14.32 -13.83
CA ILE A 36 5.54 -13.27 -14.74
C ILE A 36 5.19 -13.86 -16.11
N LYS A 37 6.07 -14.70 -16.67
CA LYS A 37 5.85 -15.35 -17.98
C LYS A 37 4.66 -16.29 -17.97
N THR A 38 4.45 -17.04 -16.88
CA THR A 38 3.35 -17.99 -16.74
C THR A 38 2.02 -17.28 -16.54
N LYS A 39 1.99 -16.26 -15.68
CA LYS A 39 0.75 -15.56 -15.31
C LYS A 39 0.36 -14.47 -16.31
N LYS A 40 1.31 -13.95 -17.10
CA LYS A 40 1.11 -12.94 -18.14
C LYS A 40 0.22 -11.76 -17.66
N PRO A 41 0.64 -11.04 -16.60
CA PRO A 41 -0.13 -9.89 -16.14
C PRO A 41 -0.27 -8.86 -17.28
N ILE A 42 -1.47 -8.32 -17.48
CA ILE A 42 -1.70 -7.21 -18.39
C ILE A 42 -1.13 -5.97 -17.71
N LEU A 43 0.04 -5.57 -18.19
CA LEU A 43 0.64 -4.27 -17.90
C LEU A 43 -0.07 -3.24 -18.79
N SER A 44 -1.33 -2.92 -18.47
CA SER A 44 -2.09 -1.93 -19.22
C SER A 44 -1.46 -0.55 -19.01
N HIS A 45 -1.02 0.07 -20.11
CA HIS A 45 -0.65 1.49 -20.15
C HIS A 45 -1.82 2.38 -20.59
N THR A 46 -2.99 1.81 -20.85
CA THR A 46 -4.11 2.52 -21.44
C THR A 46 -5.12 2.88 -20.37
N ILE A 47 -5.18 4.18 -20.05
CA ILE A 47 -6.12 4.78 -19.13
C ILE A 47 -7.50 4.74 -19.78
N SER A 48 -8.35 3.79 -19.38
CA SER A 48 -9.77 3.84 -19.73
C SER A 48 -10.43 4.91 -18.86
N SER A 49 -10.80 6.04 -19.47
CA SER A 49 -11.62 7.08 -18.86
C SER A 49 -13.09 6.94 -19.29
N PRO A 50 -14.08 7.23 -18.42
CA PRO A 50 -13.96 7.63 -17.03
C PRO A 50 -14.15 6.43 -16.09
N LEU A 51 -13.18 6.23 -15.21
CA LEU A 51 -13.41 5.46 -13.98
C LEU A 51 -14.37 6.30 -13.13
N ASN A 52 -15.62 5.84 -12.95
CA ASN A 52 -16.53 6.34 -11.91
C ASN A 52 -15.94 6.00 -10.53
N LYS A 53 -14.80 6.58 -10.18
CA LYS A 53 -14.00 6.28 -8.99
C LYS A 53 -13.44 7.60 -8.43
N VAL A 54 -13.32 7.68 -7.12
CA VAL A 54 -12.90 8.86 -6.36
C VAL A 54 -11.71 8.48 -5.50
N ARG A 55 -10.68 9.32 -5.50
CA ARG A 55 -9.59 9.26 -4.52
C ARG A 55 -9.99 10.02 -3.27
N ALA A 56 -9.81 9.38 -2.12
CA ALA A 56 -9.90 10.02 -0.82
C ALA A 56 -8.54 9.97 -0.12
N THR A 57 -8.12 11.11 0.43
CA THR A 57 -6.89 11.21 1.23
C THR A 57 -7.23 11.51 2.67
N PHE A 58 -6.64 10.73 3.58
CA PHE A 58 -6.81 10.85 5.02
C PHE A 58 -5.46 11.15 5.67
N THR A 59 -5.46 12.02 6.67
CA THR A 59 -4.26 12.35 7.44
C THR A 59 -4.44 11.88 8.88
N LEU A 60 -3.53 11.02 9.34
CA LEU A 60 -3.39 10.67 10.75
C LEU A 60 -2.30 11.54 11.37
N THR A 61 -2.70 12.38 12.31
CA THR A 61 -1.78 13.22 13.07
C THR A 61 -0.87 12.39 13.98
N THR A 62 0.29 12.94 14.36
CA THR A 62 1.20 12.32 15.33
C THR A 62 0.48 11.96 16.64
N LYS A 63 -0.44 12.81 17.10
CA LYS A 63 -1.24 12.56 18.31
C LYS A 63 -2.13 11.32 18.17
N GLN A 64 -2.82 11.17 17.03
CA GLN A 64 -3.64 9.99 16.75
C GLN A 64 -2.81 8.73 16.62
N ILE A 65 -1.65 8.81 15.94
CA ILE A 65 -0.71 7.68 15.81
C ILE A 65 -0.22 7.21 17.18
N ASN A 66 0.17 8.14 18.05
CA ASN A 66 0.62 7.79 19.40
C ASN A 66 -0.50 7.15 20.21
N LYS A 67 -1.75 7.59 20.04
CA LYS A 67 -2.91 6.93 20.65
C LYS A 67 -3.07 5.49 20.16
N LEU A 68 -2.93 5.25 18.85
CA LEU A 68 -2.99 3.89 18.29
C LEU A 68 -1.88 3.00 18.83
N LYS A 69 -0.64 3.52 18.91
CA LYS A 69 0.49 2.78 19.50
C LYS A 69 0.24 2.41 20.96
N ASN A 70 -0.31 3.33 21.74
CA ASN A 70 -0.60 3.10 23.17
C ASN A 70 -1.78 2.14 23.39
N SER A 71 -2.64 1.93 22.39
CA SER A 71 -3.71 0.91 22.46
C SER A 71 -3.25 -0.50 22.09
N SER A 72 -2.00 -0.66 21.64
CA SER A 72 -1.41 -1.97 21.36
C SER A 72 -0.91 -2.63 22.66
N PRO A 73 -0.99 -3.97 22.80
CA PRO A 73 -0.44 -4.71 23.95
C PRO A 73 1.07 -4.53 24.14
N GLY A 74 1.80 -4.06 23.12
CA GLY A 74 3.25 -3.85 23.18
C GLY A 74 3.72 -2.77 22.20
N PRO A 75 5.01 -2.42 22.26
CA PRO A 75 5.58 -1.38 21.40
C PRO A 75 5.51 -1.80 19.92
N ILE A 76 4.93 -0.94 19.09
CA ILE A 76 4.78 -1.17 17.66
C ILE A 76 5.24 0.04 16.85
N SER A 77 5.66 -0.21 15.61
CA SER A 77 6.07 0.84 14.68
C SER A 77 4.87 1.69 14.24
N THR A 78 5.14 2.89 13.72
CA THR A 78 4.09 3.73 13.12
C THR A 78 3.40 3.01 11.96
N PHE A 79 4.18 2.29 11.14
CA PHE A 79 3.65 1.48 10.06
C PHE A 79 2.63 0.45 10.56
N VAL A 80 3.00 -0.38 11.55
CA VAL A 80 2.08 -1.41 12.10
C VAL A 80 0.81 -0.78 12.68
N ALA A 81 0.96 0.32 13.45
CA ALA A 81 -0.19 0.99 14.06
C ALA A 81 -1.18 1.54 13.02
N VAL A 82 -0.67 2.22 11.98
CA VAL A 82 -1.50 2.80 10.92
C VAL A 82 -2.09 1.71 10.04
N SER A 83 -1.29 0.71 9.64
CA SER A 83 -1.72 -0.41 8.80
C SER A 83 -2.82 -1.25 9.47
N ALA A 84 -2.68 -1.57 10.76
CA ALA A 84 -3.71 -2.29 11.50
C ALA A 84 -5.00 -1.49 11.64
N HIS A 85 -4.89 -0.18 11.90
CA HIS A 85 -6.06 0.69 11.97
C HIS A 85 -6.77 0.81 10.62
N LEU A 86 -6.02 0.96 9.53
CA LEU A 86 -6.57 0.98 8.18
C LEU A 86 -7.27 -0.34 7.84
N TRP A 87 -6.62 -1.49 8.07
CA TRP A 87 -7.16 -2.81 7.75
C TRP A 87 -8.48 -3.07 8.47
N THR A 88 -8.53 -2.79 9.78
CA THR A 88 -9.76 -2.93 10.57
C THR A 88 -10.90 -2.04 10.10
N CYS A 89 -10.59 -0.79 9.70
CA CYS A 89 -11.63 0.11 9.20
C CYS A 89 -12.14 -0.31 7.82
N LEU A 90 -11.26 -0.79 6.93
CA LEU A 90 -11.67 -1.32 5.62
C LEU A 90 -12.55 -2.56 5.78
N ALA A 91 -12.19 -3.48 6.68
CA ALA A 91 -13.01 -4.64 7.01
C ALA A 91 -14.38 -4.21 7.55
N ALA A 92 -14.42 -3.32 8.54
CA ALA A 92 -15.67 -2.82 9.12
C ALA A 92 -16.56 -2.07 8.10
N SER A 93 -15.97 -1.40 7.11
CA SER A 93 -16.72 -0.69 6.06
C SER A 93 -17.35 -1.61 5.00
N SER A 94 -16.98 -2.89 4.96
CA SER A 94 -17.44 -3.82 3.93
C SER A 94 -18.87 -4.34 4.13
N GLY A 95 -19.51 -3.98 5.25
CA GLY A 95 -20.90 -4.34 5.57
C GLY A 95 -21.09 -5.81 5.96
N GLU A 96 -22.33 -6.18 6.30
CA GLU A 96 -22.68 -7.53 6.77
C GLU A 96 -22.75 -8.59 5.65
N ALA A 97 -22.49 -8.21 4.39
CA ALA A 97 -22.56 -9.12 3.25
C ALA A 97 -21.33 -10.04 3.14
N VAL A 98 -20.27 -9.77 3.90
CA VAL A 98 -19.05 -10.58 3.90
C VAL A 98 -19.11 -11.60 5.04
N PRO A 99 -19.00 -12.92 4.76
CA PRO A 99 -18.98 -13.95 5.79
C PRO A 99 -17.84 -13.75 6.79
N ASP A 100 -18.07 -14.08 8.06
CA ASP A 100 -17.08 -13.89 9.11
C ASP A 100 -15.85 -14.79 8.95
N ASP A 101 -15.99 -15.92 8.28
CA ASP A 101 -14.94 -16.89 7.97
C ASP A 101 -14.18 -16.57 6.66
N GLU A 102 -14.64 -15.57 5.89
CA GLU A 102 -13.96 -15.14 4.65
C GLU A 102 -12.52 -14.71 4.97
N PRO A 103 -11.50 -15.24 4.25
CA PRO A 103 -10.12 -14.84 4.44
C PRO A 103 -9.90 -13.36 4.10
N GLU A 104 -9.25 -12.63 5.01
CA GLU A 104 -8.69 -11.31 4.76
C GLU A 104 -7.17 -11.34 4.82
N LEU A 105 -6.56 -10.63 3.87
CA LEU A 105 -5.12 -10.57 3.70
C LEU A 105 -4.66 -9.12 3.67
N PHE A 106 -3.47 -8.88 4.22
CA PHE A 106 -2.84 -7.57 4.24
C PHE A 106 -1.36 -7.69 3.88
N GLY A 107 -0.91 -6.91 2.90
CA GLY A 107 0.46 -7.01 2.38
C GLY A 107 1.11 -5.68 2.10
N SER A 108 2.43 -5.66 2.11
CA SER A 108 3.23 -4.51 1.70
C SER A 108 4.65 -4.94 1.30
N PRO A 109 5.27 -4.26 0.32
CA PRO A 109 6.68 -4.46 0.03
C PRO A 109 7.56 -4.00 1.19
N VAL A 110 8.68 -4.69 1.37
CA VAL A 110 9.70 -4.42 2.37
C VAL A 110 11.00 -4.09 1.66
N ASP A 111 11.61 -2.96 2.00
CA ASP A 111 12.98 -2.64 1.59
C ASP A 111 14.00 -3.54 2.32
N CYS A 112 14.76 -4.29 1.53
CA CYS A 112 15.73 -5.27 2.01
C CYS A 112 17.18 -4.77 1.95
N ARG A 113 17.46 -3.57 1.42
CA ARG A 113 18.85 -3.09 1.21
C ARG A 113 19.70 -3.24 2.46
N GLY A 114 19.24 -2.68 3.58
CA GLY A 114 19.92 -2.76 4.88
C GLY A 114 19.75 -4.10 5.62
N ARG A 115 19.16 -5.12 4.98
CA ARG A 115 18.89 -6.45 5.57
C ARG A 115 19.62 -7.59 4.87
N LEU A 116 20.30 -7.30 3.77
CA LEU A 116 21.19 -8.25 3.10
C LEU A 116 22.50 -8.35 3.87
N ASP A 117 23.23 -9.45 3.63
CA ASP A 117 24.57 -9.66 4.15
C ASP A 117 25.53 -9.96 2.97
N PRO A 118 26.37 -9.00 2.57
CA PRO A 118 26.49 -7.63 3.10
C PRO A 118 25.30 -6.74 2.70
N PRO A 119 25.02 -5.66 3.46
CA PRO A 119 23.93 -4.73 3.14
C PRO A 119 24.24 -3.94 1.86
N LEU A 120 23.20 -3.67 1.07
CA LEU A 120 23.32 -2.76 -0.07
C LEU A 120 23.37 -1.30 0.40
N PRO A 121 24.10 -0.44 -0.34
CA PRO A 121 24.06 1.00 -0.12
C PRO A 121 22.64 1.58 -0.22
N GLU A 122 22.33 2.60 0.58
CA GLU A 122 21.02 3.27 0.53
C GLU A 122 20.74 3.93 -0.84
N ASN A 123 21.79 4.36 -1.53
CA ASN A 123 21.75 4.92 -2.89
C ASN A 123 21.80 3.85 -4.00
N TYR A 124 21.60 2.56 -3.67
CA TYR A 124 21.42 1.51 -4.68
C TYR A 124 20.16 1.78 -5.51
N PHE A 125 20.38 1.95 -6.81
CA PHE A 125 19.36 2.42 -7.75
C PHE A 125 18.36 1.32 -8.16
N GLY A 126 18.75 0.05 -8.09
CA GLY A 126 17.88 -1.08 -8.46
C GLY A 126 16.79 -1.37 -7.41
N ASN A 127 15.88 -2.29 -7.71
CA ASN A 127 14.92 -2.76 -6.73
C ASN A 127 15.58 -3.75 -5.75
N CYS A 128 15.17 -3.67 -4.49
CA CYS A 128 15.56 -4.64 -3.47
C CYS A 128 14.38 -4.77 -2.51
N LEU A 129 13.34 -5.44 -2.99
CA LEU A 129 12.06 -5.57 -2.29
C LEU A 129 11.67 -7.03 -2.15
N ILE A 130 11.20 -7.38 -0.95
CA ILE A 130 10.42 -8.60 -0.70
C ILE A 130 9.03 -8.21 -0.23
N PHE A 131 8.17 -9.18 0.02
CA PHE A 131 6.80 -8.95 0.49
C PHE A 131 6.53 -9.75 1.74
N PHE A 132 5.83 -9.14 2.69
CA PHE A 132 5.13 -9.89 3.71
C PHE A 132 3.64 -9.94 3.38
N MET A 133 2.98 -11.01 3.82
CA MET A 133 1.53 -11.16 3.76
C MET A 133 1.04 -11.61 5.14
N ALA A 134 0.17 -10.79 5.76
CA ALA A 134 -0.56 -11.16 6.95
C ALA A 134 -1.93 -11.72 6.56
N SER A 135 -2.43 -12.67 7.34
CA SER A 135 -3.73 -13.30 7.13
C SER A 135 -4.55 -13.37 8.41
N SER A 136 -5.87 -13.30 8.27
CA SER A 136 -6.87 -13.49 9.31
C SER A 136 -8.22 -13.80 8.66
N THR A 137 -9.27 -13.98 9.47
CA THR A 137 -10.65 -14.00 8.98
C THR A 137 -11.31 -12.63 9.12
N HIS A 138 -12.28 -12.35 8.25
CA HIS A 138 -13.01 -11.09 8.21
C HIS A 138 -13.68 -10.76 9.55
N GLY A 139 -14.36 -11.73 10.18
CA GLY A 139 -15.03 -11.59 11.47
C GLY A 139 -14.10 -11.15 12.60
N VAL A 140 -12.86 -11.69 12.60
CA VAL A 140 -11.83 -11.30 13.57
C VAL A 140 -11.38 -9.87 13.36
N ILE A 141 -11.11 -9.47 12.10
CA ILE A 141 -10.59 -8.14 11.77
C ILE A 141 -11.66 -7.05 11.93
N LYS A 142 -12.94 -7.30 11.60
CA LYS A 142 -14.03 -6.32 11.80
C LYS A 142 -14.51 -6.24 13.25
N GLY A 143 -14.24 -7.26 14.08
CA GLY A 143 -14.77 -7.39 15.43
C GLY A 143 -14.16 -6.43 16.47
N ARG A 144 -14.70 -6.45 17.69
CA ARG A 144 -14.30 -5.57 18.82
C ARG A 144 -12.81 -5.66 19.19
N GLY A 145 -12.15 -6.79 18.89
CA GLY A 145 -10.71 -7.02 19.10
C GLY A 145 -9.85 -6.86 17.83
N GLY A 146 -10.45 -6.42 16.73
CA GLY A 146 -9.83 -6.45 15.40
C GLY A 146 -8.51 -5.69 15.30
N PHE A 147 -8.36 -4.56 16.00
CA PHE A 147 -7.11 -3.80 15.99
C PHE A 147 -5.95 -4.60 16.58
N ALA A 148 -6.17 -5.24 17.73
CA ALA A 148 -5.13 -6.07 18.36
C ALA A 148 -4.80 -7.30 17.50
N ALA A 149 -5.81 -7.92 16.89
CA ALA A 149 -5.63 -9.04 15.97
C ALA A 149 -4.83 -8.64 14.71
N ALA A 150 -5.17 -7.51 14.10
CA ALA A 150 -4.45 -6.96 12.95
C ALA A 150 -3.01 -6.59 13.30
N VAL A 151 -2.77 -5.97 14.47
CA VAL A 151 -1.41 -5.71 14.97
C VAL A 151 -0.62 -7.00 15.13
N ALA A 152 -1.22 -8.03 15.73
CA ALA A 152 -0.56 -9.32 15.92
C ALA A 152 -0.22 -10.00 14.59
N ALA A 153 -1.18 -10.06 13.67
CA ALA A 153 -1.02 -10.68 12.35
C ALA A 153 0.06 -9.97 11.51
N ILE A 154 0.00 -8.63 11.40
CA ILE A 154 1.01 -7.85 10.66
C ILE A 154 2.39 -7.99 11.30
N SER A 155 2.48 -7.91 12.62
CA SER A 155 3.78 -8.02 13.32
C SER A 155 4.39 -9.42 13.19
N ALA A 156 3.56 -10.46 13.21
CA ALA A 156 3.99 -11.83 12.98
C ALA A 156 4.50 -12.02 11.55
N ALA A 157 3.73 -11.61 10.54
CA ALA A 157 4.13 -11.68 9.14
C ALA A 157 5.44 -10.93 8.87
N ILE A 158 5.57 -9.70 9.39
CA ILE A 158 6.83 -8.96 9.26
C ILE A 158 7.98 -9.73 9.91
N ARG A 159 7.82 -10.22 11.14
CA ARG A 159 8.90 -10.94 11.86
C ARG A 159 9.32 -12.22 11.13
N GLU A 160 8.38 -12.96 10.58
CA GLU A 160 8.65 -14.16 9.78
C GLU A 160 9.42 -13.82 8.51
N THR A 161 8.97 -12.79 7.78
CA THR A 161 9.58 -12.37 6.51
C THR A 161 10.95 -11.72 6.70
N VAL A 162 11.14 -10.86 7.71
CA VAL A 162 12.36 -10.03 7.84
C VAL A 162 13.27 -10.40 9.00
N GLY A 163 12.83 -11.29 9.90
CA GLY A 163 13.56 -11.72 11.10
C GLY A 163 14.22 -13.09 10.95
N ASN A 164 14.30 -13.64 9.74
CA ASN A 164 14.91 -14.94 9.49
C ASN A 164 16.45 -14.87 9.63
N GLU A 165 17.00 -15.64 10.58
CA GLU A 165 18.44 -15.73 10.85
C GLU A 165 19.24 -16.26 9.65
N ARG A 166 18.60 -16.99 8.73
CA ARG A 166 19.21 -17.49 7.49
C ARG A 166 19.25 -16.43 6.38
N GLY A 167 18.81 -15.21 6.66
CA GLY A 167 18.82 -14.07 5.74
C GLY A 167 17.43 -13.71 5.22
N VAL A 168 17.26 -12.44 4.87
CA VAL A 168 15.98 -11.83 4.45
C VAL A 168 15.41 -12.42 3.13
N LEU A 169 16.25 -13.08 2.33
CA LEU A 169 15.85 -13.75 1.09
C LEU A 169 15.53 -15.23 1.28
N ASP A 170 15.77 -15.78 2.47
CA ASP A 170 15.52 -17.20 2.73
C ASP A 170 14.02 -17.50 2.82
N GLY A 171 13.53 -18.39 1.95
CA GLY A 171 12.12 -18.77 1.88
C GLY A 171 11.30 -17.90 0.93
N PHE A 172 11.89 -16.86 0.32
CA PHE A 172 11.17 -15.98 -0.61
C PHE A 172 10.62 -16.73 -1.83
N GLU A 173 11.30 -17.79 -2.27
CA GLU A 173 10.83 -18.68 -3.33
C GLU A 173 9.49 -19.37 -3.03
N HIS A 174 9.17 -19.59 -1.75
CA HIS A 174 7.88 -20.15 -1.32
C HIS A 174 6.80 -19.09 -1.37
N HIS A 175 7.09 -17.87 -0.88
CA HIS A 175 6.15 -16.75 -0.95
C HIS A 175 5.73 -16.42 -2.39
N LEU A 176 6.61 -16.62 -3.39
CA LEU A 176 6.29 -16.45 -4.80
C LEU A 176 5.36 -17.55 -5.36
N LYS A 177 5.43 -18.78 -4.83
CA LYS A 177 4.56 -19.89 -5.23
C LYS A 177 3.17 -19.77 -4.61
N ASP A 178 3.10 -19.23 -3.40
CA ASP A 178 1.86 -19.08 -2.63
C ASP A 178 0.95 -17.96 -3.17
N LEU A 179 1.42 -17.14 -4.12
CA LEU A 179 0.65 -16.03 -4.67
C LEU A 179 -0.67 -16.46 -5.33
N SER A 180 -0.73 -17.69 -5.89
CA SER A 180 -1.99 -18.24 -6.40
C SER A 180 -2.98 -18.61 -5.30
N GLU A 181 -2.52 -18.85 -4.07
CA GLU A 181 -3.42 -19.10 -2.94
C GLU A 181 -4.16 -17.83 -2.51
N TYR A 182 -3.73 -16.65 -2.97
CA TYR A 182 -4.37 -15.38 -2.68
C TYR A 182 -5.43 -14.99 -3.73
N GLU A 183 -5.63 -15.82 -4.75
CA GLU A 183 -6.64 -15.60 -5.79
C GLU A 183 -8.06 -15.56 -5.21
N GLY A 184 -8.82 -14.53 -5.57
CA GLY A 184 -10.23 -14.41 -5.17
C GLY A 184 -10.43 -14.12 -3.67
N LYS A 185 -9.34 -13.88 -2.92
CA LYS A 185 -9.40 -13.49 -1.51
C LYS A 185 -9.43 -11.97 -1.37
N ARG A 186 -9.88 -11.49 -0.22
CA ARG A 186 -9.92 -10.06 0.10
C ARG A 186 -8.53 -9.61 0.50
N VAL A 187 -7.91 -8.71 -0.28
CA VAL A 187 -6.53 -8.28 -0.05
C VAL A 187 -6.46 -6.76 0.06
N VAL A 188 -5.76 -6.28 1.08
CA VAL A 188 -5.33 -4.88 1.20
C VAL A 188 -3.83 -4.82 0.96
N LEU A 189 -3.41 -4.20 -0.15
CA LEU A 189 -2.01 -3.96 -0.47
C LEU A 189 -1.65 -2.51 -0.18
N ILE A 190 -0.56 -2.30 0.57
CA ILE A 190 0.00 -0.97 0.80
C ILE A 190 1.11 -0.71 -0.20
N ALA A 191 0.95 0.35 -1.00
CA ALA A 191 2.03 0.98 -1.73
C ALA A 191 2.64 2.10 -0.85
N GLY A 192 3.97 2.18 -0.79
CA GLY A 192 4.67 3.23 -0.04
C GLY A 192 5.05 2.85 1.40
N SER A 193 5.46 3.84 2.19
CA SER A 193 5.98 3.66 3.54
C SER A 193 5.91 4.94 4.35
N THR A 194 5.69 4.80 5.67
CA THR A 194 5.72 5.92 6.64
C THR A 194 7.06 6.66 6.70
N ARG A 195 8.14 6.07 6.14
CA ARG A 195 9.47 6.70 6.07
C ARG A 195 9.63 7.62 4.85
N LEU A 196 8.76 7.50 3.85
CA LEU A 196 8.86 8.26 2.61
C LEU A 196 8.22 9.63 2.79
N ASP A 197 9.02 10.68 2.57
CA ASP A 197 8.59 12.08 2.62
C ASP A 197 8.59 12.68 1.21
N PRO A 198 7.57 12.39 0.38
CA PRO A 198 7.51 12.91 -0.97
C PRO A 198 7.41 14.45 -0.99
N CYS A 199 6.90 15.05 0.10
CA CYS A 199 6.84 16.50 0.25
C CYS A 199 8.16 17.13 0.74
N ALA A 200 9.22 16.34 0.99
CA ALA A 200 10.57 16.86 1.28
C ALA A 200 11.35 17.26 0.01
N ALA A 201 10.85 16.88 -1.18
CA ALA A 201 11.44 17.33 -2.44
C ALA A 201 11.35 18.86 -2.55
N ASP A 202 12.49 19.48 -2.85
CA ASP A 202 12.64 20.92 -3.06
C ASP A 202 13.66 21.12 -4.20
N TYR A 203 13.18 21.73 -5.28
CA TYR A 203 13.93 22.00 -6.50
C TYR A 203 14.31 23.49 -6.64
N GLY A 204 14.24 24.26 -5.55
CA GLY A 204 14.51 25.70 -5.53
C GLY A 204 13.24 26.56 -5.48
N TRP A 205 12.06 25.94 -5.48
CA TRP A 205 10.75 26.62 -5.34
C TRP A 205 10.07 26.34 -3.99
N GLY A 206 10.78 25.71 -3.06
CA GLY A 206 10.25 25.28 -1.78
C GLY A 206 9.66 23.88 -1.82
N ARG A 207 9.32 23.37 -0.63
CA ARG A 207 8.73 22.04 -0.44
C ARG A 207 7.40 21.88 -1.17
N ALA A 208 7.16 20.67 -1.70
CA ALA A 208 5.88 20.34 -2.32
C ALA A 208 4.69 20.58 -1.36
N ILE A 209 3.61 21.12 -1.92
CA ILE A 209 2.38 21.43 -1.18
C ILE A 209 1.53 20.17 -0.98
N LYS A 210 1.54 19.27 -1.97
CA LYS A 210 0.77 18.03 -1.99
C LYS A 210 1.49 16.99 -2.84
N TYR A 211 1.40 15.75 -2.41
CA TYR A 211 1.80 14.57 -3.17
C TYR A 211 0.56 13.75 -3.50
N GLU A 212 0.50 13.22 -4.73
CA GLU A 212 -0.57 12.36 -5.19
C GLU A 212 0.02 11.16 -5.94
N CYS A 213 -0.32 9.98 -5.46
CA CYS A 213 0.17 8.72 -5.99
C CYS A 213 -0.83 8.18 -7.03
N VAL A 214 -0.64 8.53 -8.30
CA VAL A 214 -1.66 8.24 -9.33
C VAL A 214 -1.68 6.78 -9.78
N HIS A 215 -0.57 6.05 -9.60
CA HIS A 215 -0.52 4.64 -10.01
C HIS A 215 -1.48 3.76 -9.19
N THR A 216 -1.69 4.09 -7.90
CA THR A 216 -2.55 3.31 -7.01
C THR A 216 -4.04 3.39 -7.35
N ASP A 217 -4.43 4.33 -8.22
CA ASP A 217 -5.79 4.41 -8.71
C ASP A 217 -6.16 3.23 -9.62
N TYR A 218 -5.15 2.54 -10.18
CA TYR A 218 -5.37 1.48 -11.17
C TYR A 218 -5.21 0.08 -10.62
N ASP A 219 -4.38 -0.11 -9.59
CA ASP A 219 -4.09 -1.40 -8.97
C ASP A 219 -4.93 -1.67 -7.71
N GLY A 220 -5.66 -0.65 -7.21
CA GLY A 220 -6.48 -0.76 -6.01
C GLY A 220 -5.67 -0.78 -4.71
N ALA A 221 -4.35 -0.56 -4.76
CA ALA A 221 -3.52 -0.47 -3.59
C ALA A 221 -3.79 0.83 -2.81
N VAL A 222 -3.52 0.79 -1.52
CA VAL A 222 -3.57 1.98 -0.66
C VAL A 222 -2.18 2.62 -0.64
N ASN A 223 -2.09 3.88 -1.04
CA ASN A 223 -0.82 4.62 -0.91
C ASN A 223 -0.66 5.15 0.52
N LEU A 224 0.52 4.98 1.09
CA LEU A 224 0.86 5.37 2.45
C LEU A 224 2.21 6.09 2.46
N CYS A 225 2.24 7.31 2.99
CA CYS A 225 3.47 8.12 3.06
C CYS A 225 3.47 9.06 4.28
N LYS A 226 4.60 9.72 4.54
CA LYS A 226 4.69 10.73 5.59
C LYS A 226 3.88 11.96 5.19
N GLY A 227 3.06 12.46 6.12
CA GLY A 227 2.30 13.69 5.93
C GLY A 227 3.23 14.91 5.88
N ARG A 228 2.90 15.89 5.04
CA ARG A 228 3.68 17.13 4.85
C ARG A 228 4.00 17.85 6.17
N ASP A 229 3.00 17.92 7.05
CA ASP A 229 3.04 18.60 8.34
C ASP A 229 3.27 17.61 9.51
N GLY A 230 3.82 16.44 9.20
CA GLY A 230 3.97 15.32 10.12
C GLY A 230 2.82 14.32 10.05
N GLY A 231 2.91 13.29 10.89
CA GLY A 231 1.96 12.18 10.84
C GLY A 231 2.09 11.32 9.58
N VAL A 232 0.99 10.70 9.17
CA VAL A 232 0.93 9.79 8.01
C VAL A 232 -0.26 10.18 7.13
N GLU A 233 -0.02 10.23 5.83
CA GLU A 233 -1.05 10.41 4.81
C GLU A 233 -1.38 9.06 4.14
N ILE A 234 -2.67 8.79 4.00
CA ILE A 234 -3.23 7.55 3.44
C ILE A 234 -4.14 7.94 2.28
N ALA A 235 -3.85 7.48 1.08
CA ALA A 235 -4.71 7.69 -0.09
C ALA A 235 -5.33 6.37 -0.53
N ILE A 236 -6.65 6.37 -0.64
CA ILE A 236 -7.47 5.21 -1.03
C ILE A 236 -8.25 5.59 -2.28
N PHE A 237 -8.31 4.68 -3.26
CA PHE A 237 -9.11 4.86 -4.46
C PHE A 237 -10.36 3.98 -4.38
N HIS A 238 -11.54 4.56 -4.58
CA HIS A 238 -12.82 3.86 -4.37
C HIS A 238 -13.81 4.10 -5.51
N GLN A 239 -14.65 3.10 -5.83
CA GLN A 239 -15.67 3.22 -6.87
C GLN A 239 -16.87 4.07 -6.43
N HIS A 240 -17.19 5.10 -7.21
CA HIS A 240 -18.34 5.95 -6.96
C HIS A 240 -19.65 5.15 -7.15
N SER A 241 -20.41 4.95 -6.08
CA SER A 241 -21.76 4.36 -6.19
C SER A 241 -22.71 5.38 -6.83
N THR A 242 -23.11 5.18 -8.08
CA THR A 242 -24.02 6.05 -8.85
C THR A 242 -25.48 6.03 -8.35
N THR A 243 -25.82 5.22 -7.36
CA THR A 243 -27.21 4.99 -6.94
C THR A 243 -27.88 6.17 -6.21
N LYS A 244 -27.12 7.16 -5.70
CA LYS A 244 -27.71 8.26 -4.90
C LYS A 244 -28.11 9.52 -5.67
N GLU A 245 -27.59 9.76 -6.88
CA GLU A 245 -27.98 10.97 -7.62
C GLU A 245 -29.44 10.95 -8.06
N ARG A 246 -30.04 9.79 -8.34
CA ARG A 246 -31.47 9.72 -8.69
C ARG A 246 -32.42 10.09 -7.54
N ASN A 247 -32.01 9.96 -6.28
CA ASN A 247 -32.85 10.29 -5.13
C ASN A 247 -32.59 11.68 -4.53
N LEU A 248 -31.46 12.32 -4.89
CA LEU A 248 -31.20 13.72 -4.56
C LEU A 248 -31.74 14.69 -5.62
N THR A 249 -31.96 14.24 -6.87
CA THR A 249 -32.46 15.12 -7.95
C THR A 249 -33.97 15.45 -7.83
N LEU A 250 -34.70 14.84 -6.88
CA LEU A 250 -36.12 15.17 -6.62
C LEU A 250 -36.33 16.14 -5.45
N ARG A 251 -35.28 16.63 -4.77
CA ARG A 251 -35.42 17.66 -3.74
C ARG A 251 -34.37 18.76 -3.87
N LYS A 252 -34.87 19.87 -4.43
CA LYS A 252 -34.37 21.26 -4.40
C LYS A 252 -33.40 21.65 -5.51
N GLY A 253 -33.89 22.62 -6.30
CA GLY A 253 -33.15 23.29 -7.34
C GLY A 253 -32.25 24.43 -6.85
N GLN A 254 -31.60 25.00 -7.88
CA GLN A 254 -30.90 26.29 -7.97
C GLN A 254 -29.60 26.50 -7.18
N GLY A 255 -28.49 26.51 -7.93
CA GLY A 255 -27.44 27.53 -7.84
C GLY A 255 -26.13 27.15 -7.09
N PRO A 256 -24.94 27.65 -7.53
CA PRO A 256 -23.72 26.83 -7.57
C PRO A 256 -22.53 27.35 -6.75
N GLN A 257 -21.60 26.44 -6.41
CA GLN A 257 -20.13 26.49 -6.65
C GLN A 257 -19.25 25.88 -5.54
N ARG A 258 -18.34 25.01 -6.02
CA ARG A 258 -16.95 24.68 -5.63
C ARG A 258 -16.47 24.94 -4.19
N GLY A 259 -15.95 23.87 -3.57
CA GLY A 259 -15.03 23.95 -2.44
C GLY A 259 -14.57 22.57 -1.98
N ALA A 260 -13.27 22.29 -2.07
CA ALA A 260 -12.64 21.12 -1.46
C ALA A 260 -12.82 21.20 0.07
N ARG A 261 -13.54 20.24 0.66
CA ARG A 261 -13.81 20.21 2.10
C ARG A 261 -12.66 19.54 2.83
N HIS A 262 -11.90 20.32 3.59
CA HIS A 262 -11.05 19.82 4.66
C HIS A 262 -11.96 19.42 5.83
N ALA A 263 -11.92 18.15 6.25
CA ALA A 263 -12.62 17.68 7.44
C ALA A 263 -11.63 17.66 8.62
N ASN A 264 -11.86 18.52 9.62
CA ASN A 264 -11.16 18.47 10.90
C ASN A 264 -11.77 17.37 11.78
N LEU A 265 -10.93 16.51 12.36
CA LEU A 265 -11.36 15.41 13.23
C LEU A 265 -11.42 15.85 14.70
N CYS A 266 -12.59 15.62 15.32
CA CYS A 266 -12.84 15.71 16.75
C CYS A 266 -12.12 14.60 17.55
N PRO A 267 -12.03 14.72 18.89
CA PRO A 267 -11.38 13.74 19.75
C PRO A 267 -12.01 12.35 19.62
N TYR A 268 -11.14 11.33 19.50
CA TYR A 268 -11.50 9.91 19.43
C TYR A 268 -12.55 9.51 20.48
N GLN A 269 -13.70 9.05 19.99
CA GLN A 269 -14.67 8.23 20.71
C GLN A 269 -14.77 6.87 19.99
N PRO A 270 -14.75 5.73 20.71
CA PRO A 270 -14.77 4.39 20.10
C PRO A 270 -15.94 4.13 19.14
N GLU A 271 -17.02 4.89 19.26
CA GLU A 271 -18.23 4.76 18.43
C GLU A 271 -18.23 5.65 17.18
N GLN A 272 -17.23 6.51 17.00
CA GLN A 272 -17.12 7.38 15.83
C GLN A 272 -15.83 7.10 15.07
N ASN A 273 -15.87 6.03 14.26
CA ASN A 273 -14.85 5.76 13.25
C ASN A 273 -14.88 6.89 12.20
N PRO A 274 -13.78 7.65 12.00
CA PRO A 274 -13.69 8.69 10.96
C PRO A 274 -14.03 8.19 9.55
N LEU A 275 -13.90 6.87 9.33
CA LEU A 275 -14.20 6.21 8.06
C LEU A 275 -15.67 5.83 7.89
N HIS A 276 -16.56 6.07 8.87
CA HIS A 276 -18.02 6.01 8.64
C HIS A 276 -18.52 7.04 7.62
N LEU A 277 -17.70 8.04 7.26
CA LEU A 277 -17.97 8.94 6.14
C LEU A 277 -17.81 8.25 4.77
N ILE A 278 -17.11 7.11 4.72
CA ILE A 278 -17.15 6.20 3.58
C ILE A 278 -18.42 5.37 3.74
N ASN A 279 -19.39 5.62 2.86
CA ASN A 279 -20.72 5.01 2.79
C ASN A 279 -20.69 3.52 3.19
N SER A 280 -21.57 3.06 4.10
CA SER A 280 -21.66 1.66 4.57
C SER A 280 -21.97 0.61 3.49
N ASN A 281 -22.15 1.05 2.23
CA ASN A 281 -22.39 0.19 1.07
C ASN A 281 -21.20 0.20 0.08
N ALA A 282 -20.11 0.86 0.43
CA ALA A 282 -18.88 0.91 -0.34
C ALA A 282 -18.00 -0.28 0.06
N SER A 283 -18.14 -1.43 -0.62
CA SER A 283 -17.22 -2.56 -0.42
C SER A 283 -15.83 -2.18 -0.92
N SER A 284 -15.00 -1.57 -0.06
CA SER A 284 -13.70 -1.02 -0.45
C SER A 284 -12.58 -2.07 -0.46
N VAL A 285 -12.84 -3.28 0.00
CA VAL A 285 -11.93 -4.42 -0.20
C VAL A 285 -12.56 -5.29 -1.27
N GLU A 286 -12.18 -5.03 -2.52
CA GLU A 286 -12.50 -5.94 -3.63
C GLU A 286 -11.72 -7.25 -3.44
N LYS A 287 -12.30 -8.37 -3.88
CA LYS A 287 -11.55 -9.63 -3.94
C LYS A 287 -10.42 -9.44 -4.95
N SER A 288 -9.18 -9.59 -4.50
CA SER A 288 -8.01 -9.54 -5.37
C SER A 288 -8.13 -10.63 -6.42
N SER A 289 -7.95 -10.29 -7.67
CA SER A 289 -7.63 -11.32 -8.66
C SER A 289 -6.16 -11.73 -8.46
N THR A 290 -5.78 -12.97 -8.84
CA THR A 290 -4.34 -13.36 -8.90
C THR A 290 -3.53 -12.38 -9.74
N PHE A 291 -4.22 -11.71 -10.65
CA PHE A 291 -3.67 -10.71 -11.52
C PHE A 291 -3.07 -9.52 -10.78
N ASP A 292 -3.66 -9.05 -9.68
CA ASP A 292 -3.27 -7.78 -9.06
C ASP A 292 -1.94 -7.87 -8.30
N LEU A 293 -1.71 -8.97 -7.57
CA LEU A 293 -0.46 -9.19 -6.84
C LEU A 293 0.72 -9.54 -7.78
N VAL A 294 0.47 -10.36 -8.80
CA VAL A 294 1.47 -10.66 -9.84
C VAL A 294 1.76 -9.43 -10.70
N LYS A 295 0.74 -8.61 -10.98
CA LYS A 295 0.93 -7.30 -11.63
C LYS A 295 1.74 -6.36 -10.75
N PHE A 296 1.46 -6.26 -9.45
CA PHE A 296 2.25 -5.44 -8.52
C PHE A 296 3.73 -5.86 -8.52
N LEU A 297 4.01 -7.17 -8.47
CA LEU A 297 5.36 -7.72 -8.58
C LEU A 297 5.99 -7.45 -9.95
N ALA A 298 5.22 -7.61 -11.04
CA ALA A 298 5.69 -7.34 -12.40
C ALA A 298 5.96 -5.85 -12.63
N GLU A 299 5.18 -4.94 -12.04
CA GLU A 299 5.38 -3.50 -12.12
C GLU A 299 6.56 -3.03 -11.26
N ALA A 300 6.74 -3.64 -10.08
CA ALA A 300 7.96 -3.48 -9.29
C ALA A 300 9.18 -3.95 -10.08
N SER A 301 9.09 -5.09 -10.78
CA SER A 301 10.19 -5.66 -11.58
C SER A 301 10.43 -4.93 -12.92
N THR A 302 9.39 -4.40 -13.58
CA THR A 302 9.51 -3.71 -14.89
C THR A 302 9.98 -2.26 -14.77
N ALA A 303 9.93 -1.65 -13.59
CA ALA A 303 10.67 -0.42 -13.31
C ALA A 303 12.17 -0.57 -13.66
N GLU A 304 12.73 -1.78 -13.56
CA GLU A 304 14.11 -2.10 -13.95
C GLU A 304 14.38 -1.99 -15.47
N PHE A 305 13.34 -2.13 -16.31
CA PHE A 305 13.47 -2.17 -17.78
C PHE A 305 13.35 -0.78 -18.43
N ILE A 306 12.51 0.12 -17.90
CA ILE A 306 12.34 1.47 -18.49
C ILE A 306 13.63 2.30 -18.35
N ILE A 307 14.43 2.07 -17.30
CA ILE A 307 15.72 2.75 -17.12
C ILE A 307 16.75 2.29 -18.17
N ASN A 308 16.75 1.00 -18.54
CA ASN A 308 17.68 0.48 -19.55
C ASN A 308 17.47 1.10 -20.94
N ASN A 309 16.22 1.42 -21.31
CA ASN A 309 15.93 2.04 -22.61
C ASN A 309 16.03 3.57 -22.60
N SER A 310 15.92 4.23 -21.43
CA SER A 310 16.12 5.68 -21.33
C SER A 310 17.59 6.07 -21.25
N ALA A 311 18.46 5.23 -20.68
CA ALA A 311 19.91 5.40 -20.77
C ALA A 311 20.46 5.26 -22.22
N LEU A 312 19.72 4.58 -23.11
CA LEU A 312 19.99 4.52 -24.55
C LEU A 312 19.38 5.68 -25.35
N MET A 313 18.52 6.51 -24.75
CA MET A 313 17.95 7.71 -25.38
C MET A 313 18.66 9.02 -24.98
N PHE A 314 19.66 8.95 -24.09
CA PHE A 314 20.51 10.08 -23.71
C PHE A 314 21.98 9.90 -24.13
N ASN A 315 22.26 9.04 -25.11
CA ASN A 315 23.50 9.04 -25.87
C ASN A 315 23.22 9.48 -27.31
#